data_AF-V4KI04-F1
#
_entry.id   AF-V4KI04-F1
#
_cell.length_a   1.000
_cell.length_b   1.000
_cell.length_c   1.000
_cell.angle_alpha   90.00
_cell.angle_beta   90.00
_cell.angle_gamma   90.00
#
_symmetry.space_group_name_H-M   'P 1'
#
loop_
_entity.id
_entity.type
_entity.pdbx_description
1 polymer ?
#
loop_
_entity_poly.entity_id
_entity_poly.type
_entity_poly.pdbx_seq_one_letter_code
_entity_poly.pdbx_strand_id
1 'polypeptide(L)'
;FLYGFACRRLVAYPKGDYITNHFSLFLAVANSEILPAWWRIHAKFSFTIVNQFSDKQSQLRETLHWFDKKSPDWGWKEMITLTELNDREGFLVNGKLIIVVKVDVLEVVGKFEESSPVMETVDGFQVLPSQ
;
A
#
# COMPACT_ATOMS: atom_id res chain seq x y z
N PHE A 1 -13.63 -3.44 16.55
CA PHE A 1 -13.40 -2.50 15.44
C PHE A 1 -12.01 -2.74 14.87
N LEU A 2 -11.89 -3.09 13.58
CA LEU A 2 -10.60 -3.20 12.88
C LEU A 2 -9.86 -1.86 13.02
N TYR A 3 -8.85 -1.78 13.89
CA TYR A 3 -7.94 -0.63 13.92
C TYR A 3 -7.38 -0.44 12.52
N GLY A 4 -7.90 0.55 11.78
CA GLY A 4 -7.43 1.06 10.49
C GLY A 4 -6.74 0.05 9.57
N PHE A 5 -7.50 -0.51 8.61
CA PHE A 5 -7.02 -1.17 7.37
C PHE A 5 -5.50 -1.14 7.21
N ALA A 6 -4.83 -2.28 7.47
CA ALA A 6 -3.38 -2.47 7.41
C ALA A 6 -2.67 -1.36 6.63
N CYS A 7 -1.95 -0.47 7.33
CA CYS A 7 -1.40 0.75 6.75
C CYS A 7 -0.70 0.41 5.43
N ARG A 8 -1.18 0.95 4.31
CA ARG A 8 -0.57 0.65 3.02
C ARG A 8 0.65 1.53 2.84
N ARG A 9 1.78 0.94 2.49
CA ARG A 9 3.03 1.64 2.25
C ARG A 9 3.30 1.72 0.76
N LEU A 10 3.56 2.93 0.26
CA LEU A 10 4.15 3.10 -1.06
C LEU A 10 5.65 2.79 -0.95
N VAL A 11 6.14 1.87 -1.78
CA VAL A 11 7.56 1.53 -1.87
C VAL A 11 8.05 1.95 -3.25
N ALA A 12 9.05 2.83 -3.29
CA ALA A 12 9.64 3.32 -4.51
C ALA A 12 11.11 2.90 -4.60
N TYR A 13 11.51 2.45 -5.79
CA TYR A 13 12.90 2.17 -6.11
C TYR A 13 13.35 3.13 -7.22
N PRO A 14 14.01 4.26 -6.86
CA PRO A 14 14.40 5.29 -7.81
C PRO A 14 15.34 4.84 -8.94
N LYS A 15 16.01 3.70 -8.76
CA LYS A 15 16.97 3.12 -9.72
C LYS A 15 16.58 1.72 -10.19
N GLY A 16 15.36 1.31 -9.88
CA GLY A 16 14.80 0.03 -10.27
C GLY A 16 14.89 -1.06 -9.19
N ASP A 17 14.11 -2.11 -9.39
CA ASP A 17 14.07 -3.35 -8.60
C ASP A 17 14.47 -4.54 -9.49
N TYR A 18 15.73 -4.97 -9.40
CA TYR A 18 16.44 -5.91 -10.30
C TYR A 18 16.56 -5.47 -11.78
N ILE A 19 15.54 -4.79 -12.31
CA ILE A 19 15.56 -4.16 -13.63
C ILE A 19 16.14 -2.75 -13.48
N THR A 20 17.38 -2.59 -13.91
CA THR A 20 18.05 -1.29 -13.94
C THR A 20 17.45 -0.43 -15.06
N ASN A 21 17.48 0.90 -14.91
CA ASN A 21 16.94 1.91 -15.85
C ASN A 21 15.44 2.19 -15.79
N HIS A 22 14.72 1.65 -14.80
CA HIS A 22 13.33 2.02 -14.56
C HIS A 22 13.14 2.57 -13.15
N PHE A 23 12.17 3.45 -13.01
CA PHE A 23 11.56 3.74 -11.72
C PHE A 23 10.56 2.64 -11.40
N SER A 24 10.66 2.02 -10.22
CA SER A 24 9.73 0.97 -9.80
C SER A 24 8.85 1.45 -8.65
N LEU A 25 7.57 1.05 -8.66
CA LEU A 25 6.61 1.37 -7.62
C LEU A 25 5.81 0.15 -7.19
N PHE A 26 5.64 0.00 -5.88
CA PHE A 26 4.86 -1.06 -5.27
C PHE A 26 3.97 -0.54 -4.14
N LEU A 27 2.82 -1.17 -3.99
CA LEU A 27 1.94 -1.02 -2.84
C LEU A 27 2.20 -2.21 -1.93
N ALA A 28 2.53 -1.95 -0.67
CA ALA A 28 2.78 -2.99 0.32
C ALA A 28 1.78 -2.88 1.48
N VAL A 29 1.39 -4.01 2.05
CA VAL A 29 0.67 -4.07 3.31
C VAL A 29 1.68 -3.90 4.44
N ALA A 30 1.61 -2.80 5.20
CA ALA A 30 2.54 -2.59 6.31
C ALA A 30 2.29 -3.60 7.44
N ASN A 31 3.38 -3.95 8.13
CA ASN A 31 3.36 -4.90 9.23
C ASN A 31 2.77 -6.26 8.82
N SER A 32 2.88 -6.64 7.55
CA SER A 32 2.37 -7.93 7.03
C SER A 32 2.97 -9.14 7.73
N GLU A 33 4.17 -9.00 8.29
CA GLU A 33 4.90 -10.02 9.05
C GLU A 33 4.20 -10.42 10.37
N ILE A 34 3.50 -9.47 11.00
CA ILE A 34 2.78 -9.71 12.27
C ILE A 34 1.32 -10.11 12.04
N LEU A 35 0.85 -10.13 10.78
CA LEU A 35 -0.51 -10.52 10.45
C LEU A 35 -0.67 -12.06 10.48
N PRO A 36 -1.83 -12.59 10.89
CA PRO A 36 -2.09 -14.03 10.91
C PRO A 36 -1.94 -14.67 9.53
N ALA A 37 -1.39 -15.88 9.41
CA ALA A 37 -1.07 -16.49 8.11
C ALA A 37 -2.24 -16.58 7.10
N TRP A 38 -3.47 -16.47 7.57
CA TRP A 38 -4.71 -16.56 6.79
C TRP A 38 -5.27 -15.20 6.33
N TRP A 39 -4.57 -14.09 6.62
CA TRP A 39 -4.99 -12.76 6.20
C TRP A 39 -4.98 -12.65 4.67
N ARG A 40 -6.01 -12.02 4.10
CA ARG A 40 -6.03 -11.63 2.68
C ARG A 40 -6.76 -10.31 2.50
N ILE A 41 -6.28 -9.45 1.61
CA ILE A 41 -6.91 -8.18 1.26
C ILE A 41 -7.05 -8.12 -0.26
N HIS A 42 -8.28 -8.04 -0.74
CA HIS A 42 -8.56 -7.77 -2.14
C HIS A 42 -8.68 -6.27 -2.34
N ALA A 43 -7.78 -5.70 -3.14
CA ALA A 43 -7.82 -4.27 -3.41
C ALA A 43 -7.58 -3.97 -4.89
N LYS A 44 -8.35 -3.01 -5.39
CA LYS A 44 -8.09 -2.33 -6.64
C LYS A 44 -7.21 -1.13 -6.33
N PHE A 45 -6.09 -0.98 -7.03
CA PHE A 45 -5.24 0.19 -6.83
C PHE A 45 -4.60 0.66 -8.13
N SER A 46 -4.24 1.94 -8.13
CA SER A 46 -3.53 2.56 -9.24
C SER A 46 -2.45 3.51 -8.78
N PHE A 47 -1.43 3.62 -9.62
CA PHE A 47 -0.40 4.64 -9.56
C PHE A 47 -0.51 5.54 -10.78
N THR A 48 -0.47 6.84 -10.56
CA THR A 48 -0.32 7.83 -11.62
C THR A 48 0.99 8.57 -11.42
N ILE A 49 1.92 8.43 -12.36
CA ILE A 49 3.06 9.33 -12.46
C ILE A 49 2.55 10.60 -13.16
N VAL A 50 2.45 11.69 -12.39
CA VAL A 50 1.85 12.93 -12.88
C VAL A 50 2.86 13.65 -13.75
N ASN A 51 2.47 13.96 -14.98
CA ASN A 51 3.15 14.94 -15.78
C ASN A 51 2.64 16.33 -15.38
N GLN A 52 3.53 17.16 -14.85
CA GLN A 52 3.21 18.46 -14.26
C GLN A 52 2.94 19.55 -15.30
N PHE A 53 3.19 19.28 -16.59
CA PHE A 53 2.90 20.21 -17.69
C PHE A 53 1.61 19.85 -18.42
N SER A 54 1.23 18.57 -18.44
CA SER A 54 0.03 18.10 -19.15
C SER A 54 -0.55 16.84 -18.51
N ASP A 55 -1.75 16.94 -17.95
CA ASP A 55 -2.47 15.79 -17.39
C ASP A 55 -2.63 14.64 -18.39
N LYS A 56 -2.75 14.94 -19.69
CA LYS A 56 -2.90 13.94 -20.77
C LYS A 56 -1.66 13.08 -20.97
N GLN A 57 -0.49 13.56 -20.56
CA GLN A 57 0.77 12.82 -20.64
C GLN A 57 1.06 12.03 -19.36
N SER A 58 0.24 12.16 -18.31
CA SER A 58 0.42 11.39 -17.08
C SER A 58 0.29 9.89 -17.34
N GLN A 59 1.14 9.09 -16.70
CA GLN A 59 1.15 7.64 -16.88
C GLN A 59 0.38 6.96 -15.74
N LEU A 60 -0.74 6.34 -16.06
CA LEU A 60 -1.58 5.57 -15.13
C LEU A 60 -1.36 4.07 -15.32
N ARG A 61 -1.11 3.35 -14.22
CA ARG A 61 -1.23 1.90 -14.17
C ARG A 61 -2.17 1.50 -13.06
N GLU A 62 -3.07 0.58 -13.35
CA GLU A 62 -4.12 0.10 -12.44
C GLU A 62 -4.13 -1.42 -12.42
N THR A 63 -4.42 -1.99 -11.27
CA THR A 63 -4.57 -3.43 -11.11
C THR A 63 -5.54 -3.77 -9.99
N LEU A 64 -5.97 -5.02 -9.99
CA LEU A 64 -6.75 -5.65 -8.94
C LEU A 64 -5.90 -6.81 -8.40
N HIS A 65 -5.61 -6.78 -7.10
CA HIS A 65 -4.70 -7.75 -6.50
C HIS A 65 -5.19 -8.27 -5.16
N TRP A 66 -4.89 -9.53 -4.89
CA TRP A 66 -5.04 -10.14 -3.57
C TRP A 66 -3.70 -10.09 -2.85
N PHE A 67 -3.63 -9.23 -1.83
CA PHE A 67 -2.53 -9.23 -0.89
C PHE A 67 -2.72 -10.34 0.14
N ASP A 68 -1.65 -11.06 0.44
CA ASP A 68 -1.62 -12.08 1.49
C ASP A 68 -0.18 -12.27 2.00
N LYS A 69 0.03 -13.23 2.90
CA LYS A 69 1.36 -13.49 3.47
C LYS A 69 2.43 -13.82 2.42
N LYS A 70 2.06 -14.41 1.28
CA LYS A 70 3.00 -14.79 0.20
C LYS A 70 3.23 -13.65 -0.78
N SER A 71 2.23 -12.79 -0.99
CA SER A 71 2.32 -11.58 -1.81
C SER A 71 1.89 -10.36 -1.00
N PRO A 72 2.70 -9.93 -0.01
CA PRO A 72 2.36 -8.80 0.84
C PRO A 72 2.49 -7.45 0.12
N ASP A 73 3.14 -7.44 -1.04
CA ASP A 73 3.24 -6.31 -1.94
C ASP A 73 2.91 -6.69 -3.39
N TRP A 74 2.64 -5.66 -4.19
CA TRP A 74 2.42 -5.78 -5.63
C TRP A 74 2.63 -4.43 -6.33
N GLY A 75 3.06 -4.45 -7.58
CA GLY A 75 3.38 -3.24 -8.32
C GLY A 75 4.06 -3.48 -9.65
N TRP A 76 4.79 -2.48 -10.11
CA TRP A 76 5.46 -2.48 -11.41
C TRP A 76 6.94 -2.18 -11.24
N LYS A 77 7.78 -3.14 -11.64
CA LYS A 77 9.24 -2.94 -11.76
C LYS A 77 9.56 -1.90 -12.83
N GLU A 78 8.75 -1.84 -13.89
CA GLU A 78 8.91 -0.94 -15.03
C GLU A 78 7.75 0.06 -15.05
N MET A 79 7.66 0.93 -14.04
CA MET A 79 6.59 1.93 -13.96
C MET A 79 6.76 2.97 -15.07
N ILE A 80 7.96 3.57 -15.14
CA ILE A 80 8.40 4.53 -16.16
C ILE A 80 9.92 4.38 -16.33
N THR A 81 10.44 4.59 -17.55
CA THR A 81 11.90 4.54 -17.77
C THR A 81 12.58 5.74 -17.08
N LEU A 82 13.83 5.59 -16.65
CA LEU A 82 14.58 6.72 -16.11
C LEU A 82 14.87 7.78 -17.18
N THR A 83 14.93 7.40 -18.45
CA THR A 83 15.08 8.35 -19.57
C THR A 83 13.86 9.26 -19.69
N GLU A 84 12.65 8.69 -19.78
CA GLU A 84 11.41 9.47 -19.85
C GLU A 84 11.18 10.29 -18.58
N LEU A 85 11.49 9.71 -17.41
CA LEU A 85 11.30 10.38 -16.12
C LEU A 85 12.19 11.64 -15.97
N ASN A 86 13.43 11.58 -16.46
CA ASN A 86 14.39 12.68 -16.35
C ASN A 86 14.38 13.62 -17.56
N ASP A 87 13.52 13.37 -18.54
CA ASP A 87 13.37 14.27 -19.67
C ASP A 87 12.72 15.59 -19.24
N ARG A 88 12.84 16.63 -20.06
CA ARG A 88 12.27 17.97 -19.82
C ARG A 88 10.77 18.04 -20.16
N GLU A 89 10.12 16.89 -20.30
CA GLU A 89 8.73 16.75 -20.73
C GLU A 89 7.72 16.85 -19.58
N GLY A 90 8.17 17.08 -18.33
CA GLY A 90 7.30 17.53 -17.23
C GLY A 90 7.01 16.51 -16.13
N PHE A 91 7.58 15.30 -16.16
CA PHE A 91 7.44 14.36 -15.04
C PHE A 91 8.25 14.78 -13.81
N LEU A 92 9.51 15.17 -14.00
CA LEU A 92 10.40 15.64 -12.94
C LEU A 92 10.67 17.14 -13.07
N VAL A 93 9.94 17.96 -12.31
CA VAL A 93 10.09 19.42 -12.31
C VAL A 93 10.80 19.86 -11.04
N ASN A 94 11.93 20.57 -11.17
CA ASN A 94 12.75 21.02 -10.04
C ASN A 94 13.13 19.88 -9.06
N GLY A 95 13.42 18.69 -9.62
CA GLY A 95 13.76 17.50 -8.82
C GLY A 95 12.59 16.90 -8.05
N LYS A 96 11.34 17.33 -8.31
CA LYS A 96 10.13 16.81 -7.67
C LYS A 96 9.35 15.94 -8.64
N LEU A 97 9.06 14.72 -8.20
CA LEU A 97 8.17 13.77 -8.85
C LEU A 97 6.87 13.70 -8.07
N ILE A 98 5.72 13.78 -8.75
CA ILE A 98 4.40 13.65 -8.13
C ILE A 98 3.80 12.31 -8.51
N ILE A 99 3.42 11.53 -7.49
CA ILE A 99 2.81 10.22 -7.65
C ILE A 99 1.45 10.26 -6.94
N VAL A 100 0.39 10.01 -7.69
CA VAL A 100 -0.95 9.82 -7.12
C VAL A 100 -1.21 8.34 -6.95
N VAL A 101 -1.64 7.95 -5.76
CA VAL A 101 -2.01 6.57 -5.43
C VAL A 101 -3.49 6.54 -5.09
N LYS A 102 -4.26 5.70 -5.77
CA LYS A 102 -5.66 5.41 -5.40
C LYS A 102 -5.76 3.96 -4.99
N VAL A 103 -6.44 3.69 -3.88
CA VAL A 103 -6.67 2.33 -3.38
C VAL A 103 -8.11 2.19 -2.96
N ASP A 104 -8.76 1.16 -3.46
CA ASP A 104 -10.10 0.74 -3.11
C ASP A 104 -10.04 -0.70 -2.57
N VAL A 105 -10.45 -0.89 -1.31
CA VAL A 105 -10.45 -2.22 -0.67
C VAL A 105 -11.81 -2.84 -0.88
N LEU A 106 -11.83 -3.93 -1.64
CA LEU A 106 -13.05 -4.62 -2.00
C LEU A 106 -13.41 -5.69 -0.96
N GLU A 107 -12.40 -6.38 -0.41
CA GLU A 107 -12.62 -7.48 0.53
C GLU A 107 -11.45 -7.63 1.50
N VAL A 108 -11.75 -8.01 2.74
CA VAL A 108 -10.76 -8.36 3.76
C VAL A 108 -11.15 -9.69 4.41
N VAL A 109 -10.22 -10.64 4.38
CA VAL A 109 -10.35 -11.97 5.00
C VAL A 109 -9.38 -12.07 6.17
N GLY A 110 -9.89 -12.56 7.30
CA GLY A 110 -9.18 -12.65 8.58
C GLY A 110 -9.81 -11.73 9.62
N LYS A 111 -10.66 -12.29 10.50
CA LYS A 111 -11.12 -11.58 11.69
C LYS A 111 -9.99 -11.57 12.71
N PHE A 112 -9.61 -10.38 13.18
CA PHE A 112 -8.99 -10.29 14.50
C PHE A 112 -10.10 -10.53 15.51
N GLU A 113 -10.02 -11.63 16.27
CA GLU A 113 -10.64 -11.59 17.59
C GLU A 113 -9.91 -10.47 18.34
N GLU A 114 -10.60 -9.37 18.62
CA GLU A 114 -10.22 -8.58 19.79
C GLU A 114 -10.08 -9.58 20.92
N SER A 115 -8.96 -9.57 21.65
CA SER A 115 -9.01 -10.13 22.98
C SER A 115 -10.19 -9.42 23.65
N SER A 116 -11.30 -10.16 23.82
CA SER A 116 -12.41 -9.67 24.63
C SER A 116 -11.77 -9.13 25.91
N PRO A 117 -12.14 -7.95 26.42
CA PRO A 117 -11.58 -7.50 27.69
C PRO A 117 -11.73 -8.68 28.64
N VAL A 118 -10.60 -9.22 29.10
CA VAL A 118 -10.62 -10.30 30.07
C VAL A 118 -11.27 -9.66 31.28
N MET A 119 -12.54 -10.01 31.48
CA MET A 119 -13.28 -9.59 32.65
C MET A 119 -12.64 -10.35 33.80
N GLU A 120 -11.70 -9.70 34.50
CA GLU A 120 -11.23 -10.22 35.77
C GLU A 120 -12.43 -10.28 36.70
N THR A 121 -12.78 -11.49 37.11
CA THR A 121 -13.80 -11.69 38.13
C THR A 121 -13.12 -11.50 39.47
N VAL A 122 -13.14 -10.27 39.99
CA VAL A 122 -12.77 -10.00 41.38
C VAL A 122 -14.06 -10.10 42.20
N ASP A 123 -14.14 -11.11 43.05
CA ASP A 123 -15.21 -11.30 44.04
C ASP A 123 -16.65 -11.26 43.51
N GLY A 124 -16.89 -11.79 42.30
CA GLY A 124 -18.23 -12.03 41.77
C GLY A 124 -18.96 -10.79 41.23
N PHE A 125 -18.30 -9.64 41.15
CA PHE A 125 -18.82 -8.46 40.46
C PHE A 125 -18.06 -8.20 39.16
N GLN A 126 -18.78 -7.84 38.10
CA GLN A 126 -18.18 -7.46 36.82
C GLN A 126 -17.81 -5.97 36.85
N VAL A 127 -16.52 -5.65 36.74
CA VAL A 127 -16.00 -4.28 36.77
C VAL A 127 -15.12 -4.04 35.55
N LEU A 128 -15.22 -2.86 34.94
CA LEU A 128 -14.33 -2.44 33.86
C LEU A 128 -12.92 -2.10 34.43
N PRO A 129 -11.82 -2.38 33.70
CA PRO A 129 -10.49 -1.98 34.14
C PRO A 129 -10.40 -0.46 34.23
N SER A 130 -9.87 0.06 35.34
CA SER A 130 -9.56 1.48 35.48
C SER A 130 -8.46 1.89 34.50
N GLN A 131 -8.66 2.99 33.76
CA GLN A 131 -7.62 3.65 32.95
C GLN A 131 -6.51 4.25 33.81
#